data_AF-A0A816DS52-F1
#
_entry.id   AF-A0A816DS52-F1
#
_cell.length_a   1.000
_cell.length_b   1.000
_cell.length_c   1.000
_cell.angle_alpha   90.00
_cell.angle_beta   90.00
_cell.angle_gamma   90.00
#
_symmetry.space_group_name_H-M   'P 1'
#
loop_
_entity.id
_entity.type
_entity.pdbx_description
1 polymer ?
#
loop_
_entity_poly.entity_id
_entity_poly.type
_entity_poly.pdbx_seq_one_letter_code
_entity_poly.pdbx_strand_id
1 'polypeptide(L)'
;VTLFWLLFHIHALFLTHNIEPAPNVIICSFQPGLYASFMNYYIILIQDILVPLSMIILGAWTVRNLRKRHQVNFATATTAVTAVTTAAVTARPTHSKNNQLIQILIIDISIYIIFSAMMPPALIYIQILQSRSSSLAEIQLGILLMNFALFSSYIPYCVGFYTNFIMSRKFRSEIKKIIWR
;
A
#
# COMPACT_ATOMS: atom_id res chain seq x y z
N VAL A 1 -0.27 18.64 -1.16
CA VAL A 1 -0.19 17.37 -0.39
C VAL A 1 1.18 17.18 0.24
N THR A 2 2.29 17.26 -0.51
CA THR A 2 3.66 17.18 0.02
C THR A 2 3.97 18.20 1.12
N LEU A 3 3.63 19.48 0.92
CA LEU A 3 3.79 20.53 1.95
C LEU A 3 3.01 20.26 3.24
N PHE A 4 1.79 19.74 3.12
CA PHE A 4 0.95 19.38 4.27
C PHE A 4 1.58 18.24 5.08
N TRP A 5 2.03 17.18 4.41
CA TRP A 5 2.71 16.07 5.06
C TRP A 5 4.05 16.49 5.68
N LEU A 6 4.78 17.39 5.03
CA LEU A 6 6.04 17.93 5.54
C LEU A 6 5.81 18.76 6.81
N LEU A 7 4.80 19.64 6.82
CA LEU A 7 4.39 20.39 8.02
C LEU A 7 3.95 19.46 9.15
N PHE A 8 3.21 18.40 8.83
CA PHE A 8 2.78 17.42 9.83
C PHE A 8 3.96 16.66 10.45
N HIS A 9 5.00 16.36 9.68
CA HIS A 9 6.17 15.60 10.15
C HIS A 9 7.31 16.50 10.67
N ILE A 10 7.17 17.82 10.68
CA ILE A 10 8.24 18.76 11.06
C ILE A 10 8.75 18.52 12.49
N HIS A 11 7.88 18.03 13.37
CA HIS A 11 8.23 17.65 14.75
C HIS A 11 9.35 16.58 14.81
N ALA A 12 9.51 15.76 13.75
CA ALA A 12 10.49 14.70 13.73
C ALA A 12 11.91 15.27 13.59
N LEU A 13 12.06 16.46 13.01
CA LEU A 13 13.35 17.15 12.90
C LEU A 13 13.86 17.64 14.25
N PHE A 14 12.96 18.01 15.16
CA PHE A 14 13.32 18.59 16.46
C PHE A 14 13.35 17.57 17.60
N LEU A 15 12.64 16.45 17.44
CA LEU A 15 12.47 15.43 18.49
C LEU A 15 13.24 14.13 18.22
N THR A 16 14.11 14.14 17.20
CA THR A 16 15.08 13.06 16.96
C THR A 16 16.43 13.41 17.58
N HIS A 17 17.04 12.44 18.26
CA HIS A 17 18.36 12.56 18.84
C HIS A 17 19.21 11.34 18.47
N ASN A 18 20.52 11.58 18.38
CA ASN A 18 21.51 10.53 18.20
C ASN A 18 21.74 9.84 19.54
N ILE A 19 21.49 8.54 19.58
CA ILE A 19 21.79 7.68 20.72
C ILE A 19 23.00 6.82 20.34
N GLU A 20 24.00 6.77 21.21
CA GLU A 20 25.20 5.94 21.02
C GLU A 20 25.15 4.74 21.99
N PRO A 21 24.50 3.61 21.62
CA PRO A 21 24.43 2.42 22.48
C PRO A 21 25.76 1.68 22.61
N ALA A 22 26.70 1.88 21.69
CA ALA A 22 28.02 1.27 21.69
C ALA A 22 29.01 2.21 20.98
N PRO A 23 30.34 2.11 21.26
CA PRO A 23 31.33 2.97 20.62
C PRO A 23 31.24 2.86 19.10
N ASN A 24 31.12 4.00 18.42
CA ASN A 24 30.99 4.12 16.95
C ASN A 24 29.67 3.59 16.36
N VAL A 25 28.65 3.33 17.18
CA VAL A 25 27.30 2.97 16.69
C VAL A 25 26.36 4.11 17.01
N ILE A 26 26.03 4.95 16.02
CA ILE A 26 25.08 6.05 16.18
C ILE A 26 23.72 5.62 15.62
N ILE A 27 22.70 5.62 16.48
CA ILE A 27 21.32 5.34 16.09
C ILE A 27 20.51 6.63 16.24
N CYS A 28 19.92 7.10 15.15
CA CYS A 28 18.93 8.17 15.21
C CYS A 28 17.62 7.59 15.74
N SER A 29 17.20 8.02 16.93
CA SER A 29 15.92 7.62 17.50
C SER A 29 15.14 8.83 17.99
N PHE A 30 13.82 8.69 18.11
CA PHE A 30 13.03 9.67 18.82
C PHE A 30 13.44 9.70 20.29
N GLN A 31 13.35 10.88 20.92
CA GLN A 31 13.62 10.99 22.34
C GLN A 31 12.78 9.95 23.10
N PRO A 32 13.41 9.06 23.89
CA PRO A 32 12.67 8.03 24.62
C PRO A 32 11.67 8.67 25.59
N GLY A 33 10.45 8.13 25.64
CA GLY A 33 9.38 8.64 26.49
C GLY A 33 8.00 8.61 25.82
N LEU A 34 7.12 9.51 26.29
CA LEU A 34 5.73 9.60 25.82
C LEU A 34 5.64 9.92 24.32
N TYR A 35 6.53 10.76 23.79
CA TYR A 35 6.51 11.15 22.39
C TYR A 35 6.83 9.98 21.46
N ALA A 36 7.91 9.24 21.70
CA ALA A 36 8.26 8.05 20.91
C ALA A 36 7.13 7.01 20.93
N SER A 37 6.52 6.80 22.10
CA SER A 37 5.37 5.90 22.26
C SER A 37 4.16 6.38 21.45
N PHE A 38 3.81 7.65 21.56
CA PHE A 38 2.73 8.28 20.79
C PHE A 38 2.95 8.14 19.29
N MET A 39 4.17 8.41 18.81
CA MET A 39 4.51 8.31 17.38
C MET A 39 4.42 6.85 16.89
N ASN A 40 4.89 5.88 17.67
CA ASN A 40 4.75 4.46 17.33
C ASN A 40 3.27 4.06 17.20
N TYR A 41 2.42 4.45 18.16
CA TYR A 41 0.98 4.18 18.07
C TYR A 41 0.32 4.90 16.90
N TYR A 42 0.69 6.15 16.63
CA TYR A 42 0.20 6.92 15.49
C TYR A 42 0.55 6.22 14.16
N ILE A 43 1.79 5.76 14.00
CA ILE A 43 2.24 5.03 12.80
C ILE A 43 1.41 3.76 12.63
N ILE A 44 1.29 2.93 13.67
CA ILE A 44 0.50 1.69 13.62
C ILE A 44 -0.97 1.99 13.22
N LEU A 45 -1.59 2.97 13.88
CA LEU A 45 -3.01 3.25 13.66
C LEU A 45 -3.28 3.80 12.26
N ILE A 46 -2.44 4.73 11.78
CA ILE A 46 -2.66 5.38 10.49
C ILE A 46 -2.17 4.50 9.33
N GLN A 47 -0.91 4.04 9.37
CA GLN A 47 -0.30 3.34 8.24
C GLN A 47 -0.74 1.88 8.13
N ASP A 48 -0.92 1.19 9.27
CA ASP A 48 -1.16 -0.26 9.26
C ASP A 48 -2.64 -0.65 9.46
N ILE A 49 -3.47 0.26 10.01
CA ILE A 49 -4.90 -0.01 10.17
C ILE A 49 -5.72 0.84 9.20
N LEU A 50 -5.63 2.17 9.30
CA LEU A 50 -6.50 3.07 8.56
C LEU A 50 -6.26 2.97 7.04
N VAL A 51 -5.02 2.95 6.58
CA VAL A 51 -4.70 2.83 5.15
C VAL A 51 -5.19 1.51 4.56
N PRO A 52 -4.82 0.31 5.06
CA PRO A 52 -5.38 -0.96 4.57
C PRO A 52 -6.90 -1.01 4.59
N LEU A 53 -7.53 -0.54 5.66
CA LEU A 53 -8.98 -0.56 5.79
C LEU A 53 -9.64 0.36 4.74
N SER A 54 -9.08 1.55 4.51
CA SER A 54 -9.54 2.45 3.45
C SER A 54 -9.36 1.82 2.05
N MET A 55 -8.24 1.14 1.80
CA MET A 55 -7.99 0.43 0.54
C MET A 55 -8.99 -0.71 0.31
N ILE A 56 -9.33 -1.47 1.35
CA ILE A 56 -10.34 -2.53 1.28
C ILE A 56 -11.72 -1.94 1.00
N ILE A 57 -12.14 -0.89 1.72
CA ILE A 57 -13.46 -0.27 1.57
C ILE A 57 -13.60 0.34 0.16
N LEU A 58 -12.65 1.18 -0.24
CA LEU A 58 -12.67 1.83 -1.55
C LEU A 58 -12.50 0.82 -2.68
N GLY A 59 -11.67 -0.20 -2.48
CA GLY A 59 -11.50 -1.31 -3.42
C GLY A 59 -12.80 -2.09 -3.61
N ALA A 60 -13.45 -2.50 -2.52
CA ALA A 60 -14.74 -3.18 -2.55
C ALA A 60 -15.83 -2.31 -3.19
N TRP A 61 -15.86 -1.01 -2.91
CA TRP A 61 -16.80 -0.08 -3.53
C TRP A 61 -16.55 0.03 -5.04
N THR A 62 -15.29 0.12 -5.46
CA THR A 62 -14.90 0.12 -6.87
C THR A 62 -15.37 -1.15 -7.58
N VAL A 63 -15.15 -2.32 -6.98
CA VAL A 63 -15.61 -3.61 -7.53
C VAL A 63 -17.14 -3.64 -7.63
N ARG A 64 -17.87 -3.18 -6.59
CA ARG A 64 -19.34 -3.10 -6.60
C ARG A 64 -19.84 -2.19 -7.72
N ASN A 65 -19.25 -1.02 -7.91
CA ASN A 65 -19.62 -0.08 -8.97
C ASN A 65 -19.37 -0.65 -10.37
N LEU A 66 -18.23 -1.32 -10.58
CA LEU A 66 -17.92 -1.98 -11.85
C LEU A 66 -18.89 -3.11 -12.17
N ARG A 67 -19.27 -3.92 -11.17
CA ARG A 67 -20.27 -4.99 -11.32
C ARG A 67 -21.68 -4.44 -11.58
N LYS A 68 -22.09 -3.37 -10.89
CA LYS A 68 -23.40 -2.74 -11.08
C LYS A 68 -23.53 -2.13 -12.47
N ARG A 69 -22.50 -1.43 -12.95
CA ARG A 69 -22.46 -0.89 -14.32
C ARG A 69 -22.53 -1.99 -15.38
N HIS A 70 -21.94 -3.15 -15.10
CA HIS A 70 -22.05 -4.31 -15.97
C HIS A 70 -23.48 -4.84 -16.06
N GLN A 71 -24.18 -5.00 -14.94
CA GLN A 71 -25.56 -5.49 -14.92
C GLN A 71 -26.52 -4.58 -15.69
N VAL A 72 -26.38 -3.26 -15.54
CA VAL A 72 -27.23 -2.27 -16.25
C VAL A 72 -27.01 -2.34 -17.76
N ASN A 73 -25.74 -2.38 -18.22
CA ASN A 73 -25.43 -2.46 -19.65
C ASN A 73 -25.96 -3.75 -20.30
N PHE A 74 -25.99 -4.86 -19.56
CA PHE A 74 -26.59 -6.10 -20.06
C PHE A 74 -28.11 -5.99 -20.16
N ALA A 75 -28.78 -5.41 -19.16
CA ALA A 75 -30.24 -5.26 -19.17
C ALA A 75 -30.75 -4.35 -20.31
N THR A 76 -30.02 -3.27 -20.64
CA THR A 76 -30.34 -2.39 -21.78
C THR A 76 -30.06 -3.06 -23.13
N ALA A 77 -29.05 -3.94 -23.20
CA ALA A 77 -28.77 -4.70 -24.42
C ALA A 77 -29.88 -5.73 -24.72
N THR A 78 -30.48 -6.37 -23.71
CA THR A 78 -31.57 -7.35 -23.92
C THR A 78 -32.88 -6.69 -24.37
N THR A 79 -33.16 -5.45 -23.96
CA THR A 79 -34.38 -4.72 -24.37
C THR A 79 -34.28 -4.09 -25.75
N ALA A 80 -33.07 -3.86 -26.27
CA ALA A 80 -32.86 -3.34 -27.62
C ALA A 80 -32.87 -4.43 -28.72
N VAL A 81 -32.81 -5.72 -28.36
CA VAL A 81 -32.77 -6.83 -29.35
C VAL A 81 -34.13 -7.08 -30.01
N THR A 82 -35.22 -6.50 -29.50
CA THR A 82 -36.55 -6.59 -30.13
C THR A 82 -36.78 -5.55 -31.24
N ALA A 83 -35.85 -4.61 -31.45
CA ALA A 83 -35.98 -3.59 -32.48
C ALA A 83 -34.69 -3.47 -33.30
N VAL A 84 -34.82 -3.85 -34.58
CA VAL A 84 -33.93 -3.47 -35.70
C VAL A 84 -32.71 -4.36 -35.93
N THR A 85 -32.92 -5.26 -36.90
CA THR A 85 -31.96 -5.81 -37.84
C THR A 85 -30.91 -4.78 -38.31
N THR A 86 -29.66 -5.22 -38.48
CA THR A 86 -28.58 -4.54 -39.23
C THR A 86 -28.06 -3.21 -38.69
N ALA A 87 -27.36 -3.22 -37.55
CA ALA A 87 -26.28 -2.26 -37.28
C ALA A 87 -25.28 -2.81 -36.24
N ALA A 88 -24.06 -3.08 -36.71
CA ALA A 88 -22.80 -3.14 -35.97
C ALA A 88 -22.83 -3.65 -34.51
N VAL A 89 -22.55 -4.94 -34.36
CA VAL A 89 -22.07 -5.58 -33.13
C VAL A 89 -20.67 -5.03 -32.79
N THR A 90 -20.56 -3.81 -32.26
CA THR A 90 -19.29 -3.22 -31.79
C THR A 90 -19.25 -2.94 -30.28
N ALA A 91 -20.23 -3.42 -29.51
CA ALA A 91 -20.39 -3.09 -28.09
C ALA A 91 -19.67 -4.03 -27.08
N ARG A 92 -18.74 -4.90 -27.50
CA ARG A 92 -18.16 -5.96 -26.62
C ARG A 92 -16.67 -5.89 -26.18
N PRO A 93 -15.92 -4.76 -26.17
CA PRO A 93 -14.55 -4.75 -25.64
C PRO A 93 -14.37 -4.23 -24.20
N THR A 94 -15.45 -3.96 -23.44
CA THR A 94 -15.35 -3.34 -22.09
C THR A 94 -15.25 -4.35 -20.94
N HIS A 95 -15.78 -5.56 -21.08
CA HIS A 95 -15.83 -6.55 -19.98
C HIS A 95 -14.45 -7.08 -19.56
N SER A 96 -13.62 -7.51 -20.52
CA SER A 96 -12.28 -8.05 -20.21
C SER A 96 -11.36 -7.00 -19.58
N LYS A 97 -11.52 -5.72 -19.94
CA LYS A 97 -10.76 -4.60 -19.39
C LYS A 97 -11.12 -4.32 -17.93
N ASN A 98 -12.42 -4.38 -17.59
CA ASN A 98 -12.86 -4.18 -16.21
C ASN A 98 -12.40 -5.33 -15.30
N ASN A 99 -12.44 -6.58 -15.77
CA ASN A 99 -11.96 -7.72 -14.99
C ASN A 99 -10.44 -7.66 -14.77
N GLN A 100 -9.69 -7.24 -15.79
CA GLN A 100 -8.24 -7.00 -15.66
C GLN A 100 -7.93 -5.92 -14.61
N LEU A 101 -8.68 -4.81 -14.61
CA LEU A 101 -8.50 -3.76 -13.61
C LEU A 101 -8.82 -4.26 -12.19
N ILE A 102 -9.91 -5.03 -12.03
CA ILE A 102 -10.28 -5.64 -10.75
C ILE A 102 -9.20 -6.60 -10.27
N GLN A 103 -8.64 -7.43 -11.16
CA GLN A 103 -7.54 -8.34 -10.82
C GLN A 103 -6.30 -7.59 -10.34
N ILE A 104 -5.88 -6.54 -11.07
CA ILE A 104 -4.74 -5.71 -10.66
C ILE A 104 -4.99 -5.09 -9.28
N LEU A 105 -6.17 -4.50 -9.08
CA LEU A 105 -6.53 -3.87 -7.81
C LEU A 105 -6.50 -4.85 -6.63
N ILE A 106 -7.04 -6.07 -6.81
CA ILE A 106 -7.03 -7.10 -5.76
C ILE A 106 -5.59 -7.52 -5.47
N ILE A 107 -4.77 -7.75 -6.49
CA ILE A 107 -3.36 -8.15 -6.33
C ILE A 107 -2.59 -7.06 -5.57
N ASP A 108 -2.73 -5.79 -5.96
CA ASP A 108 -2.02 -4.69 -5.32
C ASP A 108 -2.46 -4.50 -3.85
N ILE A 109 -3.77 -4.60 -3.55
CA ILE A 109 -4.28 -4.56 -2.18
C ILE A 109 -3.74 -5.74 -1.36
N SER A 110 -3.73 -6.96 -1.91
CA SER A 110 -3.23 -8.15 -1.23
C SER A 110 -1.73 -8.04 -0.93
N ILE A 111 -0.93 -7.61 -1.90
CA ILE A 111 0.52 -7.38 -1.72
C ILE A 111 0.75 -6.34 -0.63
N TYR A 112 0.05 -5.20 -0.68
CA TYR A 112 0.17 -4.17 0.35
C TYR A 112 -0.12 -4.71 1.75
N ILE A 113 -1.24 -5.42 1.94
CA ILE A 113 -1.62 -5.97 3.25
C ILE A 113 -0.58 -6.97 3.77
N ILE A 114 -0.14 -7.91 2.94
CA ILE A 114 0.80 -8.97 3.35
C ILE A 114 2.13 -8.37 3.80
N PHE A 115 2.66 -7.42 3.04
CA PHE A 115 3.98 -6.85 3.32
C PHE A 115 3.96 -5.77 4.41
N SER A 116 2.88 -4.99 4.51
CA SER A 116 2.73 -4.00 5.59
C SER A 116 2.44 -4.64 6.96
N ALA A 117 1.85 -5.84 6.99
CA ALA A 117 1.56 -6.56 8.24
C ALA A 117 2.82 -6.94 9.06
N MET A 118 4.02 -6.86 8.49
CA MET A 118 5.28 -7.09 9.20
C MET A 118 5.69 -5.92 10.11
N MET A 119 5.18 -4.71 9.87
CA MET A 119 5.57 -3.50 10.61
C MET A 119 5.02 -3.44 12.04
N PRO A 120 3.72 -3.69 12.31
CA PRO A 120 3.19 -3.59 13.67
C PRO A 120 3.87 -4.50 14.69
N PRO A 121 4.11 -5.80 14.41
CA PRO A 121 4.81 -6.67 15.35
C PRO A 121 6.23 -6.17 15.66
N ALA A 122 6.93 -5.61 14.68
CA ALA A 122 8.26 -5.04 14.87
C ALA A 122 8.23 -3.80 15.78
N LEU A 123 7.31 -2.87 15.54
CA LEU A 123 7.13 -1.68 16.36
C LEU A 123 6.72 -2.02 17.80
N ILE A 124 5.79 -2.97 17.99
CA ILE A 124 5.39 -3.44 19.31
C ILE A 124 6.57 -4.09 20.04
N TYR A 125 7.37 -4.90 19.35
CA TYR A 125 8.54 -5.52 19.94
C TYR A 125 9.58 -4.48 20.40
N ILE A 126 9.88 -3.47 19.58
CA ILE A 126 10.75 -2.36 19.97
C ILE A 126 10.18 -1.60 21.18
N GLN A 127 8.87 -1.36 21.21
CA GLN A 127 8.22 -0.68 22.33
C GLN A 127 8.36 -1.47 23.64
N ILE A 128 8.25 -2.81 23.58
CA ILE A 128 8.48 -3.69 24.73
C ILE A 128 9.95 -3.67 25.17
N LEU A 129 10.90 -3.62 24.22
CA LEU A 129 12.31 -3.50 24.57
C LEU A 129 12.64 -2.18 25.28
N GLN A 130 11.94 -1.09 24.94
CA GLN A 130 12.13 0.21 25.57
C GLN A 130 11.64 0.26 27.03
N SER A 131 10.67 -0.58 27.41
CA SER A 131 10.10 -0.59 28.77
C SER A 131 10.86 -1.47 29.76
N ARG A 132 11.86 -2.24 29.29
CA ARG A 132 12.63 -3.19 30.13
C ARG A 132 14.14 -3.05 29.91
N SER A 133 14.93 -3.44 30.92
CA SER A 133 16.37 -3.64 30.72
C SER A 133 16.58 -4.83 29.79
N SER A 134 16.92 -4.55 28.53
CA SER A 134 17.08 -5.56 27.49
C SER A 134 18.54 -5.98 27.35
N SER A 135 18.77 -7.26 27.09
CA SER A 135 20.11 -7.77 26.77
C SER A 135 20.58 -7.28 25.38
N LEU A 136 21.89 -7.28 25.14
CA LEU A 136 22.45 -6.88 23.84
C LEU A 136 21.88 -7.71 22.68
N ALA A 137 21.67 -9.01 22.89
CA ALA A 137 21.10 -9.91 21.89
C ALA A 137 19.66 -9.53 21.52
N GLU A 138 18.85 -9.12 22.49
CA GLU A 138 17.47 -8.67 22.26
C GLU A 138 17.42 -7.35 21.49
N ILE A 139 18.34 -6.42 21.79
CA ILE A 139 18.47 -5.16 21.04
C ILE A 139 18.82 -5.45 19.57
N GLN A 140 19.78 -6.35 19.32
CA GLN A 140 20.17 -6.75 17.97
C GLN A 140 19.02 -7.43 17.21
N LEU A 141 18.27 -8.30 17.88
CA LEU A 141 17.06 -8.91 17.30
C LEU A 141 16.01 -7.86 16.93
N GLY A 142 15.81 -6.86 17.79
CA GLY A 142 14.90 -5.74 17.53
C GLY A 142 15.29 -4.94 16.29
N ILE A 143 16.58 -4.61 16.15
CA ILE A 143 17.12 -3.91 14.98
C ILE A 143 16.92 -4.75 13.71
N LEU A 144 17.21 -6.06 13.78
CA LEU A 144 17.01 -6.97 12.65
C LEU A 144 15.54 -7.01 12.23
N LEU A 145 14.61 -7.15 13.19
CA LEU A 145 13.18 -7.20 12.94
C LEU A 145 12.66 -5.89 12.34
N MET A 146 13.15 -4.74 12.83
CA MET A 146 12.83 -3.42 12.31
C MET A 146 13.32 -3.25 10.86
N ASN A 147 14.55 -3.65 10.56
CA ASN A 147 15.09 -3.60 9.21
C ASN A 147 14.30 -4.50 8.25
N PHE A 148 13.93 -5.69 8.69
CA PHE A 148 13.11 -6.61 7.89
C PHE A 148 11.71 -6.06 7.63
N ALA A 149 11.08 -5.46 8.65
CA ALA A 149 9.79 -4.81 8.53
C ALA A 149 9.82 -3.59 7.59
N LEU A 150 10.83 -2.73 7.74
CA LEU A 150 11.06 -1.59 6.85
C LEU A 150 11.25 -2.05 5.42
N PHE A 151 12.15 -3.01 5.18
CA PHE A 151 12.36 -3.57 3.85
C PHE A 151 11.05 -4.10 3.26
N SER A 152 10.29 -4.87 4.04
CA SER A 152 9.00 -5.42 3.63
C SER A 152 8.01 -4.32 3.27
N SER A 153 7.91 -3.24 4.06
CA SER A 153 6.99 -2.12 3.77
C SER A 153 7.29 -1.37 2.47
N TYR A 154 8.53 -1.46 1.95
CA TYR A 154 8.90 -0.84 0.67
C TYR A 154 8.57 -1.72 -0.55
N ILE A 155 8.39 -3.03 -0.36
CA ILE A 155 8.11 -3.98 -1.46
C ILE A 155 6.87 -3.60 -2.27
N PRO A 156 5.71 -3.23 -1.67
CA PRO A 156 4.51 -2.86 -2.44
C PRO A 156 4.75 -1.73 -3.45
N TYR A 157 5.56 -0.73 -3.11
CA TYR A 157 5.86 0.39 -4.01
C TYR A 157 6.72 -0.05 -5.20
N CYS A 158 7.63 -1.00 -5.00
CA CYS A 158 8.44 -1.58 -6.07
C CYS A 158 7.60 -2.51 -6.96
N VAL A 159 6.75 -3.33 -6.36
CA VAL A 159 5.98 -4.37 -7.08
C VAL A 159 4.87 -3.77 -7.94
N GLY A 160 4.30 -2.61 -7.57
CA GLY A 160 3.24 -1.97 -8.34
C GLY A 160 3.59 -1.73 -9.82
N PHE A 161 4.84 -1.38 -10.13
CA PHE A 161 5.30 -1.29 -11.53
C PHE A 161 5.23 -2.65 -12.23
N TYR A 162 5.75 -3.70 -11.60
CA TYR A 162 5.76 -5.05 -12.15
C TYR A 162 4.36 -5.64 -12.31
N THR A 163 3.45 -5.41 -11.34
CA THR A 163 2.04 -5.81 -11.47
C THR A 163 1.42 -5.17 -12.71
N ASN A 164 1.60 -3.86 -12.88
CA ASN A 164 1.08 -3.14 -14.04
C ASN A 164 1.72 -3.61 -15.35
N PHE A 165 3.03 -3.86 -15.36
CA PHE A 165 3.75 -4.36 -16.52
C PHE A 165 3.28 -5.76 -16.95
N ILE A 166 3.17 -6.70 -16.02
CA ILE A 166 2.76 -8.07 -16.32
C ILE A 166 1.29 -8.12 -16.72
N MET A 167 0.42 -7.49 -15.92
CA MET A 167 -1.02 -7.65 -16.06
C MET A 167 -1.60 -6.73 -17.13
N SER A 168 -1.17 -5.47 -17.26
CA SER A 168 -1.80 -4.51 -18.18
C SER A 168 -1.20 -4.54 -19.59
N ARG A 169 -2.02 -4.98 -20.57
CA ARG A 169 -1.64 -4.92 -22.00
C ARG A 169 -1.47 -3.48 -22.49
N LYS A 170 -2.30 -2.56 -21.98
CA LYS A 170 -2.22 -1.14 -22.35
C LYS A 170 -0.92 -0.52 -21.86
N PHE A 171 -0.54 -0.78 -20.61
CA PHE A 171 0.69 -0.26 -20.03
C PHE A 171 1.92 -0.72 -20.83
N ARG A 172 1.98 -2.01 -21.20
CA ARG A 172 3.02 -2.54 -22.10
C ARG A 172 3.03 -1.88 -23.47
N SER A 173 1.86 -1.61 -24.05
CA SER A 173 1.75 -0.92 -25.35
C SER A 173 2.31 0.51 -25.27
N GLU A 174 1.98 1.26 -24.22
CA GLU A 174 2.50 2.62 -24.03
C GLU A 174 4.02 2.62 -23.76
N ILE A 175 4.54 1.69 -22.95
CA ILE A 175 5.99 1.55 -22.76
C ILE A 175 6.70 1.24 -24.08
N LYS A 176 6.15 0.33 -24.90
CA LYS A 176 6.70 0.06 -26.22
C LYS A 176 6.73 1.32 -27.08
N LYS A 177 5.67 2.13 -27.10
CA LYS A 177 5.67 3.38 -27.89
C LYS A 177 6.75 4.37 -27.45
N ILE A 178 7.13 4.38 -26.17
CA ILE A 178 8.19 5.24 -25.65
C ILE A 178 9.56 4.70 -26.02
N ILE A 179 9.79 3.39 -25.91
CA ILE A 179 11.08 2.75 -26.19
C ILE A 179 11.38 2.69 -27.69
N TRP A 180 10.37 2.45 -28.52
CA TRP A 180 10.49 2.31 -29.97
C TRP A 180 10.25 3.64 -30.72
N ARG A 181 10.24 4.76 -30.01
CA ARG A 181 10.32 6.12 -30.56
C ARG A 181 11.77 6.56 -30.59
#